data_AF-A0A084JV54-F1
#
_entry.id   AF-A0A084JV54-F1
#
_cell.length_a   1.000
_cell.length_b   1.000
_cell.length_c   1.000
_cell.angle_alpha   90.00
_cell.angle_beta   90.00
_cell.angle_gamma   90.00
#
_symmetry.space_group_name_H-M   'P 1'
#
loop_
_entity.id
_entity.type
_entity.pdbx_description
1 polymer ?
#
loop_
_entity_poly.entity_id
_entity_poly.type
_entity_poly.pdbx_seq_one_letter_code
_entity_poly.pdbx_strand_id
1 'polypeptide(L)'
;MRILSFLFVFILGISCTEKVKEPKPLIEIYELNKWVESYESVPLDSAMVQAFEANQTDTTDYRYSERYGLLINGAFKASVKDLKEKPLITNKQIRGYDFSSNSIVLDSTATTKLNTDFKYRRAKQLVLTYNKNIILNFYKFRLISSDEVGNAPFFFQTNDIFLEEDNPTYKHFIKLRHGPFRDNDWVNNIPDLKQDTAFYNAFKRAGKIIAE
;
A
#
# COMPACT_ATOMS: atom_id res chain seq x y z
N MET A 1 -39.50 52.31 16.89
CA MET A 1 -38.26 51.55 16.63
C MET A 1 -38.06 50.36 17.59
N ARG A 2 -39.08 49.52 17.82
CA ARG A 2 -38.93 48.28 18.63
C ARG A 2 -39.29 46.99 17.89
N ILE A 3 -39.98 47.11 16.75
CA ILE A 3 -40.40 45.96 15.92
C ILE A 3 -39.26 45.54 14.96
N LEU A 4 -38.37 46.47 14.58
CA LEU A 4 -37.25 46.17 13.68
C LEU A 4 -36.16 45.30 14.31
N SER A 5 -36.02 45.33 15.65
CA SER A 5 -35.01 44.53 16.37
C SER A 5 -35.39 43.06 16.52
N PHE A 6 -36.68 42.70 16.43
CA PHE A 6 -37.12 41.31 16.50
C PHE A 6 -36.91 40.56 15.18
N LEU A 7 -36.95 41.26 14.04
CA LEU A 7 -36.76 40.63 12.73
C LEU A 7 -35.30 40.19 12.52
N PHE A 8 -34.33 40.93 13.08
CA PHE A 8 -32.90 40.64 12.91
C PHE A 8 -32.45 39.39 13.68
N VAL A 9 -33.09 39.08 14.82
CA VAL A 9 -32.80 37.88 15.61
C VAL A 9 -33.36 36.62 14.94
N PHE A 10 -34.47 36.72 14.20
CA PHE A 10 -35.05 35.58 13.47
C PHE A 10 -34.26 35.19 12.22
N ILE A 11 -33.62 36.15 11.52
CA ILE A 11 -32.84 35.85 10.31
C ILE A 11 -31.49 35.17 10.68
N LEU A 12 -30.93 35.46 11.84
CA LEU A 12 -29.70 34.81 12.33
C LEU A 12 -29.91 33.36 12.80
N GLY A 13 -31.14 32.98 13.14
CA GLY A 13 -31.50 31.61 13.52
C GLY A 13 -31.77 30.65 12.36
N ILE A 14 -31.95 31.16 11.14
CA ILE A 14 -32.25 30.36 9.93
C ILE A 14 -30.98 30.06 9.12
N SER A 15 -29.81 30.56 9.53
CA SER A 15 -28.53 29.98 9.13
C SER A 15 -28.31 28.66 9.88
N CYS A 16 -29.27 27.74 9.68
CA CYS A 16 -29.04 26.32 9.71
C CYS A 16 -27.80 26.09 8.86
N THR A 17 -26.69 25.90 9.55
CA THR A 17 -25.51 25.23 9.03
C THR A 17 -26.00 23.95 8.39
N GLU A 18 -26.22 23.97 7.06
CA GLU A 18 -26.09 22.75 6.29
C GLU A 18 -24.73 22.21 6.72
N LYS A 19 -24.73 21.13 7.51
CA LYS A 19 -23.53 20.33 7.70
C LYS A 19 -23.17 19.91 6.29
N VAL A 20 -22.30 20.68 5.64
CA VAL A 20 -21.62 20.31 4.42
C VAL A 20 -21.06 18.94 4.76
N LYS A 21 -21.72 17.89 4.26
CA LYS A 21 -21.29 16.53 4.51
C LYS A 21 -19.93 16.47 3.86
N GLU A 22 -18.88 16.55 4.67
CA GLU A 22 -17.52 16.41 4.16
C GLU A 22 -17.51 15.13 3.32
N PRO A 23 -16.99 15.20 2.08
CA PRO A 23 -16.94 14.04 1.23
C PRO A 23 -16.25 12.92 1.99
N LYS A 24 -16.91 11.74 2.04
CA LYS A 24 -16.36 10.58 2.75
C LYS A 24 -14.92 10.36 2.27
N PRO A 25 -13.97 10.20 3.19
CA PRO A 25 -12.59 10.11 2.79
C PRO A 25 -12.35 8.85 1.95
N LEU A 26 -11.44 8.97 0.98
CA LEU A 26 -11.19 7.97 -0.04
C LEU A 26 -9.99 7.11 0.33
N ILE A 27 -10.19 5.80 0.40
CA ILE A 27 -9.13 4.80 0.43
C ILE A 27 -8.90 4.29 -1.00
N GLU A 28 -7.69 4.38 -1.52
CA GLU A 28 -7.40 4.05 -2.93
C GLU A 28 -6.00 3.45 -3.07
N ILE A 29 -5.81 2.56 -4.06
CA ILE A 29 -4.50 2.01 -4.41
C ILE A 29 -4.04 2.58 -5.76
N TYR A 30 -2.82 3.12 -5.77
CA TYR A 30 -2.18 3.69 -6.96
C TYR A 30 -1.00 2.84 -7.40
N GLU A 31 -0.80 2.79 -8.72
CA GLU A 31 0.50 2.51 -9.30
C GLU A 31 1.35 3.78 -9.32
N LEU A 32 2.67 3.60 -9.28
CA LEU A 32 3.59 4.70 -9.50
C LEU A 32 3.74 5.02 -10.99
N ASN A 33 4.00 6.29 -11.30
CA ASN A 33 4.28 6.77 -12.66
C ASN A 33 5.72 6.49 -13.12
N LYS A 34 6.60 6.15 -12.18
CA LYS A 34 7.98 5.73 -12.39
C LYS A 34 8.41 4.81 -11.26
N TRP A 35 9.52 4.09 -11.46
CA TRP A 35 10.18 3.35 -10.40
C TRP A 35 10.76 4.31 -9.35
N VAL A 36 10.51 4.04 -8.08
CA VAL A 36 11.17 4.72 -6.95
C VAL A 36 12.28 3.80 -6.46
N GLU A 37 13.52 4.27 -6.58
CA GLU A 37 14.68 3.52 -6.11
C GLU A 37 14.64 3.32 -4.60
N SER A 38 15.28 2.24 -4.15
CA SER A 38 15.27 1.92 -2.74
C SER A 38 16.17 2.84 -1.93
N TYR A 39 15.71 3.26 -0.75
CA TYR A 39 16.51 4.10 0.16
C TYR A 39 17.54 3.30 0.98
N GLU A 40 17.57 1.97 0.82
CA GLU A 40 18.44 1.04 1.56
C GLU A 40 19.53 0.45 0.69
N SER A 41 19.61 0.89 -0.57
CA SER A 41 20.49 0.28 -1.56
C SER A 41 21.11 1.28 -2.53
N VAL A 42 22.30 0.91 -2.97
CA VAL A 42 23.10 1.63 -3.96
C VAL A 42 23.26 0.79 -5.22
N PRO A 43 23.59 1.41 -6.38
CA PRO A 43 23.98 0.65 -7.56
C PRO A 43 25.18 -0.25 -7.26
N LEU A 44 25.32 -1.36 -7.98
CA LEU A 44 26.51 -2.21 -7.87
C LEU A 44 27.77 -1.43 -8.28
N ASP A 45 28.87 -1.64 -7.56
CA ASP A 45 30.17 -1.11 -7.98
C ASP A 45 30.77 -1.91 -9.15
N SER A 46 31.84 -1.38 -9.75
CA SER A 46 32.47 -2.01 -10.92
C SER A 46 33.05 -3.39 -10.64
N ALA A 47 33.51 -3.67 -9.41
CA ALA A 47 34.06 -4.97 -9.05
C ALA A 47 32.94 -6.03 -8.92
N MET A 48 31.82 -5.65 -8.31
CA MET A 48 30.62 -6.47 -8.25
C MET A 48 30.08 -6.76 -9.64
N VAL A 49 29.95 -5.73 -10.50
CA VAL A 49 29.47 -5.90 -11.89
C VAL A 49 30.35 -6.87 -12.67
N GLN A 50 31.68 -6.73 -12.60
CA GLN A 50 32.62 -7.63 -13.28
C GLN A 50 32.46 -9.10 -12.82
N ALA A 51 32.22 -9.32 -11.53
CA ALA A 51 31.97 -10.67 -11.00
C ALA A 51 30.68 -11.29 -11.56
N PHE A 52 29.64 -10.50 -11.83
CA PHE A 52 28.41 -10.98 -12.48
C PHE A 52 28.55 -11.17 -13.98
N GLU A 53 29.27 -10.27 -14.66
CA GLU A 53 29.54 -10.36 -16.10
C GLU A 53 30.35 -11.62 -16.43
N ALA A 54 31.31 -12.00 -15.57
CA ALA A 54 32.02 -13.27 -15.68
C ALA A 54 31.08 -14.49 -15.65
N ASN A 55 29.92 -14.35 -15.01
CA ASN A 55 28.86 -15.36 -14.91
C ASN A 55 27.69 -15.11 -15.89
N GLN A 56 27.86 -14.23 -16.88
CA GLN A 56 26.84 -13.87 -17.88
C GLN A 56 25.48 -13.45 -17.28
N THR A 57 25.50 -12.85 -16.09
CA THR A 57 24.29 -12.43 -15.38
C THR A 57 23.99 -10.96 -15.66
N ASP A 58 22.79 -10.66 -16.17
CA ASP A 58 22.31 -9.28 -16.35
C ASP A 58 22.07 -8.60 -14.99
N THR A 59 22.85 -7.56 -14.72
CA THR A 59 22.90 -6.82 -13.46
C THR A 59 22.00 -5.58 -13.41
N THR A 60 21.28 -5.26 -14.50
CA THR A 60 20.56 -3.97 -14.68
C THR A 60 19.59 -3.62 -13.55
N ASP A 61 19.02 -4.64 -12.90
CA ASP A 61 18.02 -4.49 -11.85
C ASP A 61 18.56 -4.76 -10.44
N TYR A 62 19.82 -5.18 -10.33
CA TYR A 62 20.42 -5.50 -9.04
C TYR A 62 21.02 -4.27 -8.39
N ARG A 63 20.85 -4.21 -7.07
CA ARG A 63 21.40 -3.19 -6.18
C ARG A 63 22.01 -3.86 -4.97
N TYR A 64 22.89 -3.15 -4.29
CA TYR A 64 23.56 -3.64 -3.09
C TYR A 64 23.05 -2.88 -1.87
N SER A 65 22.74 -3.63 -0.80
CA SER A 65 22.57 -3.11 0.55
C SER A 65 23.61 -3.75 1.45
N GLU A 66 24.26 -2.96 2.30
CA GLU A 66 25.20 -3.49 3.29
C GLU A 66 24.53 -4.49 4.25
N ARG A 67 23.24 -4.27 4.55
CA ARG A 67 22.48 -5.10 5.49
C ARG A 67 21.94 -6.38 4.85
N TYR A 68 21.54 -6.31 3.58
CA TYR A 68 20.80 -7.40 2.92
C TYR A 68 21.54 -8.04 1.74
N GLY A 69 22.71 -7.51 1.38
CA GLY A 69 23.44 -7.92 0.18
C GLY A 69 22.71 -7.49 -1.09
N LEU A 70 22.61 -8.40 -2.05
CA LEU A 70 22.01 -8.14 -3.35
C LEU A 70 20.49 -8.14 -3.28
N LEU A 71 19.89 -7.11 -3.87
CA LEU A 71 18.45 -6.95 -3.92
C LEU A 71 18.01 -6.35 -5.24
N ILE A 72 16.83 -6.73 -5.70
CA ILE A 72 16.17 -6.11 -6.86
C ILE A 72 15.10 -5.13 -6.37
N ASN A 73 14.39 -5.53 -5.33
CA ASN A 73 13.24 -4.81 -4.83
C ASN A 73 13.44 -4.42 -3.36
N GLY A 74 14.20 -3.37 -3.10
CA GLY A 74 14.37 -2.88 -1.73
C GLY A 74 13.19 -2.08 -1.21
N ALA A 75 13.34 -1.52 -0.01
CA ALA A 75 12.41 -0.57 0.56
C ALA A 75 12.31 0.69 -0.27
N PHE A 76 11.11 1.25 -0.40
CA PHE A 76 10.92 2.52 -1.07
C PHE A 76 9.91 3.36 -0.31
N LYS A 77 9.98 4.66 -0.53
CA LYS A 77 9.04 5.63 0.00
C LYS A 77 8.61 6.56 -1.13
N ALA A 78 7.44 6.30 -1.69
CA ALA A 78 6.88 7.16 -2.71
C ALA A 78 6.31 8.43 -2.09
N SER A 79 6.13 9.44 -2.94
CA SER A 79 5.45 10.69 -2.64
C SER A 79 4.25 10.88 -3.57
N VAL A 80 3.38 11.85 -3.27
CA VAL A 80 2.16 12.10 -4.06
C VAL A 80 2.47 12.42 -5.53
N LYS A 81 3.62 13.02 -5.83
CA LYS A 81 4.08 13.28 -7.21
C LYS A 81 4.49 12.03 -7.99
N ASP A 82 4.75 10.92 -7.30
CA ASP A 82 5.14 9.65 -7.94
C ASP A 82 3.91 8.82 -8.33
N LEU A 83 2.70 9.25 -7.96
CA LEU A 83 1.46 8.54 -8.29
C LEU A 83 1.10 8.70 -9.77
N LYS A 84 0.53 7.66 -10.38
CA LYS A 84 -0.27 7.85 -11.60
C LYS A 84 -1.49 8.73 -11.30
N GLU A 85 -1.98 9.43 -12.32
CA GLU A 85 -3.10 10.37 -12.18
C GLU A 85 -4.36 9.70 -11.62
N LYS A 86 -4.68 8.50 -12.11
CA LYS A 86 -5.84 7.71 -11.71
C LYS A 86 -5.46 6.53 -10.82
N PRO A 87 -6.27 6.17 -9.82
CA PRO A 87 -6.03 5.00 -8.99
C PRO A 87 -6.15 3.72 -9.82
N LEU A 88 -5.30 2.74 -9.51
CA LEU A 88 -5.46 1.37 -10.01
C LEU A 88 -6.75 0.78 -9.42
N ILE A 89 -6.89 0.86 -8.10
CA ILE A 89 -8.07 0.39 -7.34
C ILE A 89 -8.74 1.57 -6.66
N THR A 90 -10.00 1.81 -7.00
CA THR A 90 -10.80 2.93 -6.46
C THR A 90 -11.35 2.62 -5.07
N ASN A 91 -11.80 3.66 -4.36
CA ASN A 91 -12.48 3.53 -3.07
C ASN A 91 -13.73 2.65 -3.07
N LYS A 92 -14.43 2.55 -4.21
CA LYS A 92 -15.59 1.66 -4.36
C LYS A 92 -15.19 0.19 -4.41
N GLN A 93 -14.00 -0.08 -4.95
CA GLN A 93 -13.47 -1.42 -5.15
C GLN A 93 -12.79 -2.00 -3.91
N ILE A 94 -12.45 -1.15 -2.93
CA ILE A 94 -11.94 -1.56 -1.62
C ILE A 94 -13.12 -1.68 -0.69
N ARG A 95 -13.50 -2.90 -0.29
CA ARG A 95 -14.59 -3.13 0.66
C ARG A 95 -14.19 -2.64 2.05
N GLY A 96 -12.97 -2.95 2.45
CA GLY A 96 -12.39 -2.48 3.70
C GLY A 96 -11.15 -3.25 4.11
N TYR A 97 -10.78 -3.10 5.37
CA TYR A 97 -9.69 -3.82 6.01
C TYR A 97 -10.21 -4.69 7.13
N ASP A 98 -9.78 -5.94 7.16
CA ASP A 98 -9.98 -6.85 8.26
C ASP A 98 -8.68 -6.93 9.07
N PHE A 99 -8.69 -6.37 10.29
CA PHE A 99 -7.54 -6.39 11.18
C PHE A 99 -7.31 -7.76 11.83
N SER A 100 -8.33 -8.61 11.94
CA SER A 100 -8.20 -9.97 12.47
C SER A 100 -7.43 -10.89 11.52
N SER A 101 -7.63 -10.71 10.21
CA SER A 101 -6.94 -11.47 9.16
C SER A 101 -5.85 -10.69 8.43
N ASN A 102 -5.59 -9.46 8.87
CA ASN A 102 -4.60 -8.54 8.32
C ASN A 102 -4.71 -8.37 6.78
N SER A 103 -5.94 -8.16 6.30
CA SER A 103 -6.27 -8.25 4.88
C SER A 103 -7.08 -7.06 4.36
N ILE A 104 -6.68 -6.51 3.21
CA ILE A 104 -7.49 -5.55 2.44
C ILE A 104 -8.50 -6.36 1.61
N VAL A 105 -9.78 -6.25 1.91
CA VAL A 105 -10.85 -6.94 1.18
C VAL A 105 -11.29 -6.11 -0.01
N LEU A 106 -11.36 -6.76 -1.17
CA LEU A 106 -11.66 -6.14 -2.46
C LEU A 106 -12.97 -6.67 -3.05
N ASP A 107 -13.52 -5.95 -4.03
CA ASP A 107 -14.51 -6.53 -4.94
C ASP A 107 -13.85 -7.31 -6.09
N SER A 108 -14.67 -8.06 -6.83
CA SER A 108 -14.21 -8.91 -7.94
C SER A 108 -13.65 -8.14 -9.15
N THR A 109 -13.92 -6.84 -9.27
CA THR A 109 -13.42 -6.03 -10.39
C THR A 109 -12.01 -5.48 -10.13
N ALA A 110 -11.59 -5.45 -8.86
CA ALA A 110 -10.26 -5.03 -8.44
C ALA A 110 -9.18 -6.02 -8.86
N THR A 111 -9.48 -7.32 -8.78
CA THR A 111 -8.53 -8.42 -8.95
C THR A 111 -8.02 -8.52 -10.38
N THR A 112 -8.89 -8.32 -11.39
CA THR A 112 -8.49 -8.28 -12.80
C THR A 112 -7.43 -7.21 -13.08
N LYS A 113 -7.54 -6.05 -12.42
CA LYS A 113 -6.55 -4.96 -12.57
C LYS A 113 -5.21 -5.31 -11.92
N LEU A 114 -5.27 -6.03 -10.81
CA LEU A 114 -4.11 -6.59 -10.13
C LEU A 114 -3.53 -7.81 -10.85
N ASN A 115 -4.07 -8.32 -11.95
CA ASN A 115 -3.52 -9.48 -12.67
C ASN A 115 -2.82 -9.12 -14.01
N THR A 116 -2.62 -7.83 -14.29
CA THR A 116 -1.93 -7.35 -15.50
C THR A 116 -0.42 -7.63 -15.51
N ASP A 117 0.15 -7.81 -16.72
CA ASP A 117 1.50 -8.29 -17.08
C ASP A 117 2.60 -8.16 -16.03
N PHE A 118 3.30 -9.28 -15.84
CA PHE A 118 4.37 -9.44 -14.87
C PHE A 118 5.73 -9.28 -15.53
N LYS A 119 6.48 -8.22 -15.18
CA LYS A 119 7.92 -8.18 -15.47
C LYS A 119 8.63 -8.96 -14.37
N TYR A 120 9.29 -10.05 -14.75
CA TYR A 120 9.81 -11.06 -13.84
C TYR A 120 10.82 -10.53 -12.79
N ARG A 121 11.49 -9.39 -13.06
CA ARG A 121 12.58 -8.87 -12.23
C ARG A 121 12.12 -7.75 -11.28
N ARG A 122 11.69 -6.61 -11.83
CA ARG A 122 11.14 -5.49 -11.07
C ARG A 122 9.65 -5.67 -10.81
N ALA A 123 9.32 -5.86 -9.54
CA ALA A 123 7.95 -6.01 -9.12
C ALA A 123 7.18 -4.70 -9.19
N LYS A 124 5.86 -4.75 -9.37
CA LYS A 124 5.07 -3.52 -9.49
C LYS A 124 4.93 -2.81 -8.14
N GLN A 125 5.49 -1.59 -8.02
CA GLN A 125 5.34 -0.72 -6.85
C GLN A 125 3.93 -0.13 -6.78
N LEU A 126 3.30 -0.26 -5.62
CA LEU A 126 1.95 0.20 -5.32
C LEU A 126 1.93 1.01 -4.03
N VAL A 127 0.94 1.89 -3.90
CA VAL A 127 0.71 2.63 -2.66
C VAL A 127 -0.75 2.70 -2.31
N LEU A 128 -1.04 2.54 -1.03
CA LEU A 128 -2.37 2.76 -0.45
C LEU A 128 -2.42 4.20 0.05
N THR A 129 -3.52 4.88 -0.26
CA THR A 129 -3.72 6.28 0.11
C THR A 129 -5.02 6.47 0.87
N TYR A 130 -5.04 7.49 1.74
CA TYR A 130 -6.20 8.07 2.40
C TYR A 130 -6.28 9.54 2.00
N ASN A 131 -7.30 9.94 1.24
CA ASN A 131 -7.42 11.29 0.68
C ASN A 131 -6.13 11.73 -0.03
N LYS A 132 -5.57 10.86 -0.90
CA LYS A 132 -4.29 11.03 -1.60
C LYS A 132 -3.03 11.09 -0.71
N ASN A 133 -3.16 11.08 0.62
CA ASN A 133 -2.02 10.92 1.52
C ASN A 133 -1.61 9.45 1.55
N ILE A 134 -0.33 9.17 1.32
CA ILE A 134 0.20 7.80 1.33
C ILE A 134 0.20 7.28 2.77
N ILE A 135 -0.45 6.13 2.98
CA ILE A 135 -0.49 5.42 4.26
C ILE A 135 0.22 4.06 4.19
N LEU A 136 0.52 3.56 2.98
CA LEU A 136 1.25 2.32 2.80
C LEU A 136 2.02 2.35 1.47
N ASN A 137 3.27 1.88 1.50
CA ASN A 137 4.07 1.57 0.31
C ASN A 137 4.24 0.06 0.25
N PHE A 138 3.94 -0.57 -0.89
CA PHE A 138 4.03 -2.01 -1.03
C PHE A 138 4.28 -2.39 -2.50
N TYR A 139 4.47 -3.68 -2.79
CA TYR A 139 4.56 -4.13 -4.17
C TYR A 139 3.59 -5.27 -4.41
N LYS A 140 3.15 -5.38 -5.66
CA LYS A 140 2.40 -6.51 -6.19
C LYS A 140 3.38 -7.58 -6.64
N PHE A 141 3.64 -8.57 -5.76
CA PHE A 141 4.48 -9.78 -5.94
C PHE A 141 5.96 -9.49 -6.28
N ARG A 142 6.95 -10.19 -5.68
CA ARG A 142 8.37 -9.94 -6.04
C ARG A 142 9.27 -11.16 -6.09
N LEU A 143 10.38 -10.99 -6.82
CA LEU A 143 11.64 -11.70 -6.65
C LEU A 143 12.69 -10.84 -5.87
N ILE A 144 13.53 -11.40 -4.98
CA ILE A 144 14.65 -10.86 -4.19
C ILE A 144 14.44 -9.42 -3.60
N SER A 145 14.00 -9.30 -2.33
CA SER A 145 13.70 -8.01 -1.65
C SER A 145 14.39 -7.81 -0.29
N SER A 146 14.34 -6.58 0.26
CA SER A 146 14.77 -6.24 1.63
C SER A 146 13.65 -6.27 2.68
N ASP A 147 14.04 -6.20 3.96
CA ASP A 147 13.22 -6.43 5.15
C ASP A 147 12.41 -5.24 5.65
N GLU A 148 12.71 -4.06 5.14
CA GLU A 148 12.03 -2.82 5.47
C GLU A 148 11.44 -2.33 4.15
N VAL A 149 10.16 -1.95 4.08
CA VAL A 149 9.54 -1.36 2.88
C VAL A 149 8.58 -0.28 3.36
N GLY A 150 9.12 0.90 3.69
CA GLY A 150 8.33 1.90 4.41
C GLY A 150 7.78 1.32 5.72
N ASN A 151 6.48 1.51 6.00
CA ASN A 151 5.85 1.06 7.25
C ASN A 151 5.33 -0.40 7.22
N ALA A 152 5.48 -1.14 6.12
CA ALA A 152 5.07 -2.56 6.05
C ALA A 152 5.97 -3.39 5.11
N PRO A 153 6.70 -4.41 5.61
CA PRO A 153 7.67 -5.17 4.83
C PRO A 153 7.15 -6.47 4.21
N PHE A 154 7.69 -6.93 3.06
CA PHE A 154 7.29 -8.22 2.44
C PHE A 154 8.47 -8.92 1.70
N PHE A 155 8.29 -10.21 1.33
CA PHE A 155 9.07 -11.24 0.53
C PHE A 155 10.21 -12.01 1.23
N PHE A 156 10.44 -13.35 1.07
CA PHE A 156 10.75 -14.19 -0.11
C PHE A 156 10.41 -15.72 -0.04
N GLN A 157 10.48 -16.40 -1.21
CA GLN A 157 10.09 -17.78 -1.62
C GLN A 157 8.56 -18.02 -1.71
N THR A 158 8.04 -18.04 -2.96
CA THR A 158 6.60 -18.11 -3.30
C THR A 158 5.72 -17.26 -2.37
N ASN A 159 5.90 -15.94 -2.44
CA ASN A 159 4.98 -15.01 -1.78
C ASN A 159 4.05 -14.44 -2.84
N ASP A 160 3.10 -15.29 -3.20
CA ASP A 160 1.94 -14.93 -3.97
C ASP A 160 1.18 -13.82 -3.23
N ILE A 161 0.66 -12.83 -3.97
CA ILE A 161 -0.71 -12.42 -3.67
C ILE A 161 -1.50 -13.65 -4.07
N PHE A 162 -1.78 -14.54 -3.11
CA PHE A 162 -2.85 -15.47 -3.35
C PHE A 162 -4.09 -14.59 -3.53
N LEU A 163 -4.64 -14.60 -4.75
CA LEU A 163 -6.07 -14.73 -4.81
C LEU A 163 -6.37 -16.09 -4.17
N GLU A 164 -6.35 -16.14 -2.84
CA GLU A 164 -6.75 -17.33 -2.11
C GLU A 164 -8.26 -17.34 -2.32
N GLU A 165 -8.72 -18.08 -3.32
CA GLU A 165 -10.14 -18.38 -3.44
C GLU A 165 -10.65 -19.14 -2.20
N ASP A 166 -9.71 -19.65 -1.37
CA ASP A 166 -9.90 -20.44 -0.17
C ASP A 166 -9.52 -19.73 1.15
N ASN A 167 -9.54 -18.38 1.22
CA ASN A 167 -9.84 -17.79 2.52
C ASN A 167 -11.36 -17.99 2.75
N PRO A 168 -11.79 -18.83 3.72
CA PRO A 168 -13.20 -19.13 3.92
C PRO A 168 -14.04 -17.87 4.17
N THR A 169 -13.40 -16.76 4.57
CA THR A 169 -14.06 -15.48 4.87
C THR A 169 -14.15 -14.53 3.66
N TYR A 170 -13.14 -14.46 2.78
CA TYR A 170 -13.16 -13.54 1.63
C TYR A 170 -12.53 -14.11 0.35
N LYS A 171 -13.29 -14.08 -0.75
CA LYS A 171 -12.84 -14.54 -2.08
C LYS A 171 -11.80 -13.65 -2.77
N HIS A 172 -11.73 -12.36 -2.39
CA HIS A 172 -10.89 -11.37 -3.07
C HIS A 172 -10.24 -10.44 -2.04
N PHE A 173 -8.95 -10.62 -1.77
CA PHE A 173 -8.23 -9.84 -0.76
C PHE A 173 -6.74 -9.67 -1.08
N ILE A 174 -6.09 -8.73 -0.39
CA ILE A 174 -4.64 -8.57 -0.32
C ILE A 174 -4.22 -8.80 1.13
N LYS A 175 -3.44 -9.84 1.38
CA LYS A 175 -2.90 -10.12 2.72
C LYS A 175 -1.66 -9.30 2.99
N LEU A 176 -1.56 -8.74 4.20
CA LEU A 176 -0.37 -8.06 4.68
C LEU A 176 0.47 -8.96 5.64
N ARG A 177 1.81 -8.87 5.62
CA ARG A 177 2.81 -9.72 6.33
C ARG A 177 4.08 -8.89 6.60
N HIS A 178 5.02 -9.39 7.42
CA HIS A 178 6.34 -8.78 7.69
C HIS A 178 7.50 -9.62 7.08
N GLY A 179 8.67 -9.01 6.84
CA GLY A 179 9.96 -9.67 6.50
C GLY A 179 11.08 -9.28 7.48
N PRO A 180 12.27 -9.95 7.49
CA PRO A 180 12.75 -11.04 6.62
C PRO A 180 12.16 -12.42 6.93
N PHE A 181 12.25 -13.31 5.95
CA PHE A 181 12.16 -14.77 6.10
C PHE A 181 13.55 -15.32 6.42
N ARG A 182 13.94 -15.27 7.70
CA ARG A 182 15.15 -15.96 8.15
C ARG A 182 14.90 -17.39 8.64
N ASP A 183 13.64 -17.76 8.89
CA ASP A 183 13.24 -19.09 9.33
C ASP A 183 11.83 -19.44 8.79
N ASN A 184 11.41 -20.71 8.90
CA ASN A 184 10.11 -21.27 8.48
C ASN A 184 8.85 -20.63 9.14
N ASP A 185 8.95 -19.39 9.62
CA ASP A 185 8.00 -18.73 10.51
C ASP A 185 7.05 -17.76 9.78
N TRP A 186 6.72 -18.10 8.53
CA TRP A 186 5.84 -17.34 7.63
C TRP A 186 4.42 -17.09 8.19
N VAL A 187 4.01 -17.84 9.22
CA VAL A 187 2.72 -17.72 9.91
C VAL A 187 2.75 -16.67 11.03
N ASN A 188 3.92 -16.41 11.64
CA ASN A 188 4.00 -15.70 12.92
C ASN A 188 4.38 -14.21 12.80
N ASN A 189 4.92 -13.77 11.66
CA ASN A 189 5.28 -12.37 11.43
C ASN A 189 4.19 -11.60 10.68
N ILE A 190 3.08 -11.35 11.37
CA ILE A 190 1.96 -10.52 10.89
C ILE A 190 2.10 -9.12 11.51
N PRO A 191 2.14 -8.02 10.70
CA PRO A 191 2.12 -6.67 11.26
C PRO A 191 0.88 -6.48 12.10
N ASP A 192 1.02 -5.94 13.31
CA ASP A 192 -0.12 -5.41 14.03
C ASP A 192 -0.45 -3.99 13.52
N LEU A 193 -1.15 -3.92 12.39
CA LEU A 193 -1.57 -2.63 11.81
C LEU A 193 -2.63 -1.90 12.63
N LYS A 194 -3.16 -2.54 13.68
CA LYS A 194 -4.01 -1.86 14.68
C LYS A 194 -3.17 -0.87 15.50
N GLN A 195 -1.88 -1.16 15.70
CA GLN A 195 -0.94 -0.28 16.40
C GLN A 195 -0.40 0.86 15.51
N ASP A 196 -0.40 0.72 14.18
CA ASP A 196 -0.17 1.85 13.28
C ASP A 196 -1.38 2.79 13.32
N THR A 197 -1.33 3.76 14.22
CA THR A 197 -2.44 4.71 14.43
C THR A 197 -2.80 5.50 13.17
N ALA A 198 -1.88 5.74 12.25
CA ALA A 198 -2.18 6.44 11.00
C ALA A 198 -2.99 5.53 10.06
N PHE A 199 -2.55 4.29 9.90
CA PHE A 199 -3.24 3.28 9.10
C PHE A 199 -4.62 2.94 9.69
N TYR A 200 -4.68 2.61 10.98
CA TYR A 200 -5.92 2.28 11.68
C TYR A 200 -6.95 3.42 11.59
N ASN A 201 -6.53 4.66 11.87
CA ASN A 201 -7.43 5.81 11.78
C ASN A 201 -7.89 6.10 10.34
N ALA A 202 -7.08 5.83 9.33
CA ALA A 202 -7.48 5.99 7.94
C ALA A 202 -8.69 5.10 7.60
N PHE A 203 -8.62 3.80 7.94
CA PHE A 203 -9.72 2.86 7.71
C PHE A 203 -10.93 3.13 8.60
N LYS A 204 -10.71 3.50 9.87
CA LYS A 204 -11.78 3.89 10.80
C LYS A 204 -12.57 5.08 10.29
N ARG A 205 -11.90 6.16 9.87
CA ARG A 205 -12.54 7.39 9.36
C ARG A 205 -13.20 7.19 8.01
N ALA A 206 -12.66 6.30 7.17
CA ALA A 206 -13.30 5.90 5.93
C ALA A 206 -14.54 5.00 6.12
N GLY A 207 -14.81 4.53 7.35
CA GLY A 207 -15.88 3.57 7.63
C GLY A 207 -15.65 2.26 6.88
N LYS A 208 -14.39 1.82 6.83
CA LYS A 208 -13.91 0.66 6.04
C LYS A 208 -13.19 -0.37 6.91
N ILE A 209 -13.55 -0.46 8.19
CA ILE A 209 -13.13 -1.58 9.05
C ILE A 209 -14.19 -2.67 8.92
N ILE A 210 -13.75 -3.89 8.59
CA ILE A 210 -14.62 -5.06 8.44
C ILE A 210 -14.66 -5.86 9.74
N ALA A 211 -13.52 -6.10 10.36
CA ALA A 211 -13.36 -6.78 11.64
C ALA A 211 -12.09 -6.30 12.37
N GLU A 212 -12.05 -6.49 13.69
CA GLU A 212 -10.99 -6.02 14.62
C GLU A 212 -10.57 -7.07 15.64
#